data_AF-A0A928A5N6-F1
#
_entry.id   AF-A0A928A5N6-F1
#
_cell.length_a   1.000
_cell.length_b   1.000
_cell.length_c   1.000
_cell.angle_alpha   90.00
_cell.angle_beta   90.00
_cell.angle_gamma   90.00
#
_symmetry.space_group_name_H-M   'P 1'
#
loop_
_entity.id
_entity.type
_entity.pdbx_description
1 polymer ?
#
loop_
_entity_poly.entity_id
_entity_poly.type
_entity_poly.pdbx_seq_one_letter_code
_entity_poly.pdbx_strand_id
1 'polypeptide(L)'
;MNTSVESKELLNEAINDFDEFGEDFNVYAIYSYREDYDFEYISDYVDADEPTRDEFETEEDYQEVMKDFKENLDSLKFTKHKKMTIADLVHELWKQNQIFK
;
A
#
# COMPACT_ATOMS: atom_id res chain seq x y z
N MET A 1 9.78 5.83 16.45
CA MET A 1 9.54 5.32 15.09
C MET A 1 10.77 5.61 14.27
N ASN A 2 11.38 4.57 13.71
CA ASN A 2 12.56 4.71 12.87
C ASN A 2 12.07 4.57 11.42
N THR A 3 11.75 5.71 10.80
CA THR A 3 11.18 5.80 9.44
C THR A 3 11.98 4.98 8.42
N SER A 4 13.28 4.79 8.64
CA SER A 4 14.14 3.92 7.81
C SER A 4 13.77 2.44 7.90
N VAL A 5 13.49 1.94 9.11
CA VAL A 5 13.06 0.54 9.35
C VAL A 5 11.67 0.32 8.76
N GLU A 6 10.74 1.23 9.06
CA GLU A 6 9.35 1.19 8.55
C GLU A 6 9.32 1.26 7.01
N SER A 7 10.12 2.13 6.39
CA SER A 7 10.21 2.23 4.92
C SER A 7 10.82 0.99 4.27
N LYS A 8 11.68 0.24 4.97
CA LYS A 8 12.26 -1.00 4.45
C LYS A 8 11.28 -2.17 4.56
N GLU A 9 10.55 -2.25 5.67
CA GLU A 9 9.48 -3.23 5.87
C GLU A 9 8.39 -3.05 4.81
N LEU A 10 7.89 -1.81 4.65
CA LEU A 10 6.88 -1.47 3.63
C LEU A 10 7.34 -1.78 2.19
N LEU A 11 8.63 -1.55 1.89
CA LEU A 11 9.19 -1.92 0.59
C LEU A 11 9.18 -3.44 0.36
N ASN A 12 9.49 -4.24 1.39
CA ASN A 12 9.49 -5.69 1.24
C ASN A 12 8.06 -6.23 1.08
N GLU A 13 7.09 -5.64 1.79
CA GLU A 13 5.66 -5.97 1.62
C GLU A 13 5.21 -5.70 0.18
N ALA A 14 5.48 -4.49 -0.34
CA ALA A 14 5.14 -4.16 -1.72
C ALA A 14 5.84 -5.04 -2.77
N ILE A 15 7.05 -5.54 -2.48
CA ILE A 15 7.75 -6.50 -3.36
C ILE A 15 7.06 -7.88 -3.32
N ASN A 16 6.62 -8.33 -2.15
CA ASN A 16 5.90 -9.60 -2.05
C ASN A 16 4.58 -9.54 -2.84
N ASP A 17 3.83 -8.44 -2.70
CA ASP A 17 2.58 -8.25 -3.44
C ASP A 17 2.83 -8.11 -4.95
N PHE A 18 3.92 -7.44 -5.33
CA PHE A 18 4.36 -7.41 -6.74
C PHE A 18 4.62 -8.81 -7.28
N ASP A 19 5.31 -9.66 -6.51
CA ASP A 19 5.63 -11.05 -6.92
C ASP A 19 4.38 -11.94 -6.96
N GLU A 20 3.39 -11.67 -6.11
CA GLU A 20 2.13 -12.43 -6.00
C GLU A 20 1.09 -12.03 -7.07
N PHE A 21 0.83 -10.73 -7.21
CA PHE A 21 -0.27 -10.20 -8.04
C PHE A 21 0.19 -9.65 -9.40
N GLY A 22 1.50 -9.46 -9.58
CA GLY A 22 2.10 -8.97 -10.82
C GLY A 22 2.14 -7.45 -10.95
N GLU A 23 2.87 -6.97 -11.97
CA GLU A 23 3.25 -5.57 -12.10
C GLU A 23 2.10 -4.56 -12.24
N ASP A 24 0.96 -5.00 -12.79
CA ASP A 24 -0.20 -4.18 -13.09
C ASP A 24 -1.21 -4.09 -11.93
N PHE A 25 -0.95 -4.76 -10.79
CA PHE A 25 -1.81 -4.71 -9.61
C PHE A 25 -1.97 -3.27 -9.12
N ASN A 26 -3.21 -2.80 -8.94
CA ASN A 26 -3.45 -1.41 -8.56
C ASN A 26 -3.58 -1.23 -7.06
N VAL A 27 -2.93 -0.20 -6.54
CA VAL A 27 -2.92 0.17 -5.13
C VAL A 27 -3.14 1.68 -4.95
N TYR A 28 -3.60 2.06 -3.78
CA TYR A 28 -3.57 3.44 -3.29
C TYR A 28 -2.38 3.61 -2.36
N ALA A 29 -1.33 4.30 -2.82
CA ALA A 29 -0.23 4.70 -1.95
C ALA A 29 -0.71 5.82 -1.02
N ILE A 30 -0.50 5.64 0.28
CA ILE A 30 -0.90 6.57 1.35
C ILE A 30 0.31 7.40 1.76
N TYR A 31 0.16 8.72 1.78
CA TYR A 31 1.20 9.67 2.09
C TYR A 31 0.99 10.23 3.50
N SER A 32 2.08 10.27 4.25
CA SER A 32 2.19 11.02 5.50
C SER A 32 3.20 12.15 5.34
N TYR A 33 3.11 13.13 6.25
CA TYR A 33 4.00 14.29 6.25
C TYR A 33 4.79 14.31 7.55
N ARG A 34 6.10 14.55 7.44
CA ARG A 34 6.98 14.71 8.59
C ARG A 34 7.34 16.18 8.76
N GLU A 35 6.77 16.81 9.78
CA GLU A 35 6.95 18.24 10.07
C GLU A 35 8.43 18.59 10.34
N ASP A 36 9.16 17.74 11.05
CA ASP A 36 10.54 18.02 11.49
C ASP A 36 11.53 18.25 10.32
N TYR A 37 11.20 17.74 9.13
CA TYR A 37 12.06 17.76 7.95
C TYR A 37 11.34 18.28 6.70
N ASP A 38 10.11 18.78 6.84
CA ASP A 38 9.27 19.31 5.77
C ASP A 38 9.25 18.42 4.51
N PHE A 39 8.93 17.13 4.69
CA PHE A 39 8.80 16.20 3.57
C PHE A 39 7.58 15.29 3.69
N GLU A 40 7.02 14.96 2.53
CA GLU A 40 6.02 13.92 2.37
C GLU A 40 6.68 12.60 1.99
N TYR A 41 6.13 11.51 2.50
CA TYR A 41 6.61 10.15 2.23
C TYR A 41 5.44 9.19 2.19
N ILE A 42 5.63 8.08 1.48
CA ILE A 42 4.69 6.97 1.47
C ILE A 42 4.82 6.25 2.80
N SER A 43 3.75 6.27 3.58
CA SER A 43 3.68 5.64 4.90
C SER A 43 3.02 4.29 4.88
N ASP A 44 2.18 4.02 3.88
CA ASP A 44 1.39 2.79 3.77
C ASP A 44 0.82 2.65 2.35
N TYR A 45 0.15 1.54 2.05
CA TYR A 45 -0.70 1.37 0.86
C TYR A 45 -1.84 0.38 1.12
N VAL A 46 -2.88 0.48 0.30
CA VAL A 46 -4.02 -0.47 0.31
C VAL A 46 -4.43 -0.82 -1.10
N ASP A 47 -5.09 -1.96 -1.27
CA ASP A 47 -5.62 -2.42 -2.55
C ASP A 47 -6.59 -1.40 -3.15
N ALA A 48 -6.49 -1.18 -4.47
CA ALA A 48 -7.35 -0.23 -5.17
C ALA A 48 -8.46 -0.88 -6.00
N ASP A 49 -8.40 -2.19 -6.17
CA ASP A 49 -9.35 -2.96 -6.97
C ASP A 49 -10.21 -3.83 -6.04
N GLU A 50 -11.51 -3.85 -6.30
CA GLU A 50 -12.47 -4.54 -5.43
C GLU A 50 -12.31 -6.06 -5.55
N PRO A 51 -12.22 -6.80 -4.44
CA PRO A 51 -12.10 -8.25 -4.47
C PRO A 51 -13.32 -8.87 -5.14
N THR A 52 -13.09 -9.90 -5.94
CA THR A 52 -14.15 -10.61 -6.67
C THR A 52 -14.46 -11.95 -6.02
N ARG A 53 -15.72 -12.37 -6.05
CA ARG A 53 -16.13 -13.59 -5.34
C ARG A 53 -15.38 -14.84 -5.84
N ASP A 54 -15.01 -14.89 -7.11
CA ASP A 54 -14.30 -16.00 -7.74
C ASP A 54 -12.84 -16.16 -7.30
N GLU A 55 -12.27 -15.18 -6.61
CA GLU A 55 -10.93 -15.27 -6.01
C GLU A 55 -10.88 -16.16 -4.76
N PHE A 56 -12.04 -16.54 -4.20
CA PHE A 56 -12.13 -17.20 -2.89
C PHE A 56 -12.81 -18.57 -2.92
N GLU A 57 -12.27 -19.53 -2.16
CA GLU A 57 -12.88 -20.85 -2.02
C GLU A 57 -14.18 -20.81 -1.20
N THR A 58 -14.20 -20.00 -0.14
CA THR A 58 -15.35 -19.92 0.78
C THR A 58 -16.02 -18.55 0.74
N GLU A 59 -17.29 -18.50 1.17
CA GLU A 59 -18.01 -17.23 1.32
C GLU A 59 -17.47 -16.44 2.53
N GLU A 60 -16.98 -17.12 3.55
CA GLU A 60 -16.46 -16.49 4.77
C GLU A 60 -15.21 -15.67 4.46
N ASP A 61 -14.24 -16.26 3.76
CA ASP A 61 -12.99 -15.57 3.36
C ASP A 61 -13.28 -14.35 2.48
N TYR A 62 -14.18 -14.49 1.50
CA TYR A 62 -14.59 -13.39 0.64
C TYR A 62 -15.21 -12.24 1.44
N GLN A 63 -16.10 -12.53 2.40
CA GLN A 63 -16.74 -11.50 3.20
C GLN A 63 -15.77 -10.81 4.17
N GLU A 64 -14.77 -11.53 4.68
CA GLU A 64 -13.70 -10.96 5.50
C GLU A 64 -12.85 -9.98 4.68
N VAL A 65 -12.33 -10.40 3.53
CA VAL A 65 -11.52 -9.53 2.67
C VAL A 65 -12.32 -8.35 2.11
N MET A 66 -13.59 -8.57 1.72
CA MET A 66 -14.47 -7.51 1.27
C MET A 66 -14.76 -6.48 2.38
N LYS A 67 -14.81 -6.90 3.65
CA LYS A 67 -14.96 -6.00 4.78
C LYS A 67 -13.70 -5.16 4.96
N ASP A 68 -12.52 -5.79 4.96
CA ASP A 68 -11.24 -5.10 5.11
C ASP A 68 -11.01 -4.12 3.97
N PHE A 69 -11.32 -4.49 2.73
CA PHE A 69 -11.29 -3.60 1.57
C PHE A 69 -12.14 -2.34 1.78
N LYS A 70 -13.37 -2.49 2.29
CA LYS A 70 -14.26 -1.34 2.56
C LYS A 70 -13.73 -0.46 3.68
N GLU A 71 -13.18 -1.04 4.74
CA GLU A 71 -12.56 -0.29 5.85
C GLU A 71 -11.33 0.48 5.36
N ASN A 72 -10.49 -0.15 4.53
CA ASN A 72 -9.35 0.47 3.87
C ASN A 72 -9.78 1.65 3.00
N LEU A 73 -10.79 1.49 2.14
CA LEU A 73 -11.32 2.58 1.32
C LEU A 73 -11.94 3.72 2.15
N ASP A 74 -12.59 3.42 3.27
CA ASP A 74 -13.11 4.46 4.16
C ASP A 74 -11.99 5.27 4.81
N SER A 75 -10.90 4.61 5.20
CA SER A 75 -9.72 5.27 5.79
C SER A 75 -9.10 6.30 4.83
N LEU A 76 -9.14 6.04 3.51
CA LEU A 76 -8.58 6.94 2.49
C LEU A 76 -9.23 8.33 2.46
N LYS A 77 -10.48 8.47 2.94
CA LYS A 77 -11.17 9.78 2.99
C LYS A 77 -10.43 10.81 3.84
N PHE A 78 -9.62 10.36 4.78
CA PHE A 78 -8.89 11.20 5.73
C PHE A 78 -7.38 11.23 5.47
N THR A 79 -6.92 10.59 4.39
CA THR A 79 -5.50 10.53 4.04
C THR A 79 -5.23 11.20 2.70
N LYS A 80 -4.00 11.68 2.50
CA LYS A 80 -3.50 11.98 1.17
C LYS A 80 -3.10 10.67 0.51
N HIS A 81 -3.67 10.34 -0.65
CA HIS A 81 -3.39 9.09 -1.33
C HIS A 81 -3.34 9.27 -2.86
N LYS A 82 -2.71 8.31 -3.55
CA LYS A 82 -2.60 8.29 -5.01
C LYS A 82 -2.73 6.86 -5.54
N LYS A 83 -3.64 6.65 -6.51
CA LYS A 83 -3.72 5.38 -7.25
C LYS A 83 -2.48 5.22 -8.14
N MET A 84 -1.86 4.05 -8.11
CA MET A 84 -0.72 3.67 -8.97
C MET A 84 -0.66 2.14 -9.08
N THR A 85 0.23 1.63 -9.95
CA THR A 85 0.53 0.21 -9.97
C THR A 85 1.49 -0.17 -8.83
N ILE A 86 1.50 -1.44 -8.42
CA ILE A 86 2.42 -1.95 -7.43
C ILE A 86 3.88 -1.81 -7.90
N ALA A 87 4.14 -1.92 -9.21
CA ALA A 87 5.46 -1.65 -9.79
C ALA A 87 5.93 -0.20 -9.56
N ASP A 88 5.04 0.77 -9.78
CA ASP A 88 5.32 2.18 -9.50
C ASP A 88 5.54 2.40 -7.99
N LEU A 89 4.73 1.76 -7.14
CA LEU A 89 4.86 1.83 -5.69
C LEU A 89 6.23 1.31 -5.21
N VAL A 90 6.64 0.12 -5.66
CA VAL A 90 7.95 -0.47 -5.33
C VAL A 90 9.09 0.47 -5.74
N HIS A 91 9.00 1.09 -6.92
CA HIS A 91 10.00 2.05 -7.39
C HIS A 91 10.08 3.30 -6.51
N GLU A 92 8.94 3.88 -6.13
CA GLU A 92 8.89 5.05 -5.24
C GLU A 92 9.38 4.71 -3.82
N LEU A 93 8.98 3.56 -3.27
CA LEU A 93 9.47 3.07 -1.96
C LEU A 93 10.97 2.77 -1.99
N TRP A 94 11.50 2.24 -3.09
CA TRP A 94 12.93 2.03 -3.23
C TRP A 94 13.71 3.36 -3.20
N LYS A 95 13.23 4.39 -3.92
CA LYS A 95 13.83 5.73 -3.88
C LYS A 95 13.76 6.33 -2.48
N GLN A 96 12.59 6.24 -1.85
CA GLN A 96 12.35 6.71 -0.49
C GLN A 96 13.32 6.06 0.50
N ASN A 97 13.53 4.75 0.40
CA ASN A 97 14.47 4.03 1.24
C ASN A 97 15.95 4.42 0.97
N GLN A 98 16.30 4.97 -0.20
CA GLN A 98 17.64 5.56 -0.40
C GLN A 98 17.82 6.88 0.36
N ILE A 99 16.74 7.63 0.58
CA ILE A 99 16.76 8.93 1.28
C ILE A 99 16.90 8.71 2.80
N PHE A 100 16.29 7.65 3.34
CA PHE A 100 16.32 7.34 4.77
C PHE A 100 17.49 6.45 5.22
N LYS A 101 18.56 6.33 4.41
CA LYS A 101 19.78 5.58 4.76
C LYS A 101 20.68 6.29 5.76
#